data_AF-A0AA38BYP1-F1
#
_entry.id   AF-A0AA38BYP1-F1
#
_cell.length_a   1.000
_cell.length_b   1.000
_cell.length_c   1.000
_cell.angle_alpha   90.00
_cell.angle_beta   90.00
_cell.angle_gamma   90.00
#
_symmetry.space_group_name_H-M   'P 1'
#
loop_
_entity.id
_entity.type
_entity.pdbx_description
1 polymer ?
#
loop_
_entity_poly.entity_id
_entity_poly.type
_entity_poly.pdbx_seq_one_letter_code
_entity_poly.pdbx_strand_id
1 'polypeptide(L)'
;NMKAKFRKLGRALKHLPQSKDGLLNILEEATSCLATMEQDDYGSMLLARDSLVMQLARHELLDHEDGEVRIMVIFCISEVMRITAPKLPYCDAIMEDIFEVMVGSFQGLWDLTSPCFGKRVSILNTMAKVRSCVVMMDLECNDLISHMFEVFFDVIHNDHAQEIMFSMQAIMSLVLNEYESPPPQLLSMLEEGLSQEASCVAHTLAQGVL
;
A
#
# COMPACT_ATOMS: atom_id res chain seq x y z
N ASN A 1 9.94 20.33 17.67
CA ASN A 1 8.72 19.73 18.27
C ASN A 1 7.91 19.07 17.16
N MET A 2 7.84 17.72 17.15
CA MET A 2 7.15 16.93 16.11
C MET A 2 5.68 17.35 15.94
N LYS A 3 5.02 17.69 17.05
CA LYS A 3 3.60 18.05 17.02
C LYS A 3 3.29 19.31 16.21
N ALA A 4 4.16 20.31 16.32
CA ALA A 4 4.04 21.53 15.53
C ALA A 4 4.28 21.28 14.04
N LYS A 5 5.22 20.38 13.71
CA LYS A 5 5.54 20.01 12.33
C LYS A 5 4.37 19.29 11.64
N PHE A 6 3.75 18.32 12.31
CA PHE A 6 2.54 17.64 11.81
C PHE A 6 1.39 18.60 11.54
N ARG A 7 1.14 19.57 12.44
CA ARG A 7 0.12 20.59 12.23
C ARG A 7 0.44 21.52 11.07
N LYS A 8 1.71 21.90 10.89
CA LYS A 8 2.15 22.72 9.75
C LYS A 8 1.90 21.98 8.44
N LEU A 9 2.33 20.71 8.36
CA LEU A 9 2.16 19.88 7.17
C LEU A 9 0.68 19.62 6.86
N GLY A 10 -0.13 19.26 7.87
CA GLY A 10 -1.57 19.08 7.70
C GLY A 10 -2.26 20.34 7.15
N ARG A 11 -1.93 21.53 7.69
CA ARG A 11 -2.45 22.80 7.13
C ARG A 11 -1.99 23.06 5.71
N ALA A 12 -0.75 22.72 5.38
CA ALA A 12 -0.21 22.93 4.05
C ALA A 12 -0.89 22.01 3.02
N LEU A 13 -1.11 20.73 3.35
CA LEU A 13 -1.91 19.80 2.53
C LEU A 13 -3.38 20.23 2.44
N LYS A 14 -3.96 20.77 3.51
CA LYS A 14 -5.33 21.28 3.50
C LYS A 14 -5.57 22.32 2.41
N HIS A 15 -4.60 23.22 2.23
CA HIS A 15 -4.70 24.28 1.23
C HIS A 15 -4.29 23.84 -0.18
N LEU A 16 -3.64 22.67 -0.32
CA LEU A 16 -3.08 22.10 -1.56
C LEU A 16 -2.12 23.07 -2.28
N PRO A 17 -0.80 22.78 -2.35
CA PRO A 17 0.10 23.58 -3.16
C PRO A 17 -0.34 23.64 -4.62
N GLN A 18 -0.16 24.79 -5.25
CA GLN A 18 -0.54 24.99 -6.65
C GLN A 18 0.42 24.33 -7.64
N SER A 19 1.62 23.93 -7.21
CA SER A 19 2.60 23.25 -8.05
C SER A 19 2.83 21.81 -7.58
N LYS A 20 3.04 20.92 -8.56
CA LYS A 20 3.45 19.53 -8.32
C LYS A 20 4.65 19.46 -7.37
N ASP A 21 5.73 20.19 -7.68
CA ASP A 21 6.95 20.19 -6.86
C ASP A 21 6.69 20.67 -5.44
N GLY A 22 5.81 21.67 -5.26
CA GLY A 22 5.42 22.14 -3.95
C GLY A 22 4.70 21.07 -3.13
N LEU A 23 3.82 20.29 -3.78
CA LEU A 23 3.11 19.18 -3.15
C LEU A 23 4.04 18.02 -2.81
N LEU A 24 4.92 17.62 -3.74
CA LEU A 24 5.90 16.56 -3.51
C LEU A 24 6.83 16.91 -2.34
N ASN A 25 7.34 18.14 -2.26
CA ASN A 25 8.18 18.58 -1.13
C ASN A 25 7.47 18.45 0.23
N ILE A 26 6.17 18.76 0.31
CA ILE A 26 5.40 18.61 1.54
C ILE A 26 5.23 17.13 1.89
N LEU A 27 4.94 16.29 0.90
CA LEU A 27 4.78 14.86 1.10
C LEU A 27 6.11 14.22 1.52
N GLU A 28 7.25 14.63 0.96
CA GLU A 28 8.58 14.17 1.38
C GLU A 28 8.90 14.57 2.83
N GLU A 29 8.57 15.80 3.21
CA GLU A 29 8.71 16.26 4.60
C GLU A 29 7.79 15.46 5.54
N ALA A 30 6.58 15.10 5.08
CA ALA A 30 5.62 14.27 5.80
C ALA A 30 6.13 12.83 5.97
N THR A 31 6.61 12.18 4.92
CA THR A 31 7.22 10.85 4.99
C THR A 31 8.38 10.82 5.95
N SER A 32 9.30 11.79 5.84
CA SER A 32 10.48 11.87 6.73
C SER A 32 10.08 11.97 8.20
N CYS A 33 8.96 12.63 8.47
CA CYS A 33 8.37 12.72 9.80
C CYS A 33 7.76 11.40 10.26
N LEU A 34 6.91 10.79 9.43
CA LEU A 34 6.21 9.54 9.74
C LEU A 34 7.20 8.37 9.93
N ALA A 35 8.25 8.29 9.12
CA ALA A 35 9.27 7.25 9.19
C ALA A 35 9.99 7.17 10.56
N THR A 36 10.07 8.28 11.29
CA THR A 36 10.69 8.33 12.63
C THR A 36 9.76 7.95 13.77
N MET A 37 8.47 7.73 13.48
CA MET A 37 7.47 7.44 14.50
C MET A 37 7.29 5.94 14.72
N GLU A 38 7.07 5.59 15.98
CA GLU A 38 6.71 4.25 16.41
C GLU A 38 5.23 4.21 16.85
N GLN A 39 4.69 3.00 17.03
CA GLN A 39 3.26 2.82 17.34
C GLN A 39 2.86 3.48 18.68
N ASP A 40 3.79 3.53 19.65
CA ASP A 40 3.59 4.13 20.97
C ASP A 40 3.60 5.67 20.97
N ASP A 41 4.03 6.30 19.87
CA ASP A 41 3.99 7.76 19.71
C ASP A 41 2.59 8.29 19.33
N TYR A 42 1.60 7.40 19.25
CA TYR A 42 0.23 7.69 18.89
C TYR A 42 -0.50 8.49 19.98
N GLY A 43 -1.15 9.59 19.59
CA GLY A 43 -1.94 10.39 20.50
C GLY A 43 -2.99 11.25 19.80
N SER A 44 -3.72 12.05 20.57
CA SER A 44 -4.86 12.87 20.10
C SER A 44 -4.57 13.85 18.96
N MET A 45 -3.29 14.06 18.60
CA MET A 45 -2.89 14.93 17.52
C MET A 45 -3.17 14.35 16.12
N LEU A 46 -3.09 13.03 15.95
CA LEU A 46 -3.24 12.38 14.65
C LEU A 46 -4.71 12.28 14.22
N LEU A 47 -5.65 12.35 15.16
CA LEU A 47 -7.08 12.27 14.92
C LEU A 47 -7.78 13.65 14.80
N ALA A 48 -7.05 14.75 14.91
CA ALA A 48 -7.64 16.07 14.70
C ALA A 48 -8.02 16.25 13.22
N ARG A 49 -9.14 16.96 12.94
CA ARG A 49 -9.62 17.19 11.56
C ARG A 49 -8.55 17.78 10.62
N ASP A 50 -7.71 18.67 11.13
CA ASP A 50 -6.63 19.32 10.36
C ASP A 50 -5.27 18.60 10.55
N SER A 51 -5.27 17.36 11.05
CA SER A 51 -4.05 16.57 11.21
C SER A 51 -3.50 16.15 9.84
N LEU A 52 -2.18 15.95 9.77
CA LEU A 52 -1.52 15.38 8.60
C LEU A 52 -2.21 14.09 8.12
N VAL A 53 -2.52 13.18 9.04
CA VAL A 53 -3.19 11.89 8.76
C VAL A 53 -4.50 12.09 8.02
N MET A 54 -5.39 12.93 8.57
CA MET A 54 -6.71 13.15 7.96
C MET A 54 -6.62 13.90 6.62
N GLN A 55 -5.60 14.74 6.44
CA GLN A 55 -5.42 15.48 5.20
C GLN A 55 -4.81 14.63 4.08
N LEU A 56 -4.05 13.58 4.40
CA LEU A 56 -3.47 12.66 3.40
C LEU A 56 -4.54 11.82 2.67
N ALA A 57 -5.59 11.40 3.38
CA ALA A 57 -6.64 10.53 2.85
C ALA A 57 -7.78 11.31 2.17
N ARG A 58 -7.52 12.53 1.71
CA ARG A 58 -8.48 13.32 0.95
C ARG A 58 -8.55 12.85 -0.49
N HIS A 59 -9.75 12.78 -1.04
CA HIS A 59 -9.98 12.37 -2.44
C HIS A 59 -9.12 13.17 -3.43
N GLU A 60 -8.92 14.47 -3.22
CA GLU A 60 -8.11 15.29 -4.14
C GLU A 60 -6.62 14.90 -4.17
N LEU A 61 -6.13 14.17 -3.16
CA LEU A 61 -4.78 13.62 -3.11
C LEU A 61 -4.73 12.17 -3.59
N LEU A 62 -5.72 11.36 -3.22
CA LEU A 62 -5.82 9.95 -3.64
C LEU A 62 -6.04 9.83 -5.15
N ASP A 63 -6.91 10.67 -5.71
CA ASP A 63 -7.24 10.75 -7.15
C ASP A 63 -6.53 11.93 -7.83
N HIS A 64 -5.33 12.28 -7.37
CA HIS A 64 -4.56 13.36 -7.99
C HIS A 64 -4.17 13.00 -9.43
N GLU A 65 -4.22 13.91 -10.40
CA GLU A 65 -3.96 13.61 -11.82
C GLU A 65 -2.55 13.04 -12.09
N ASP A 66 -1.55 13.56 -11.37
CA ASP A 66 -0.16 13.12 -11.48
C ASP A 66 0.09 11.82 -10.69
N GLY A 67 0.59 10.80 -11.39
CA GLY A 67 0.83 9.47 -10.81
C GLY A 67 1.94 9.43 -9.77
N GLU A 68 2.98 10.26 -9.87
CA GLU A 68 4.04 10.32 -8.87
C GLU A 68 3.51 10.90 -7.55
N VAL A 69 2.64 11.91 -7.63
CA VAL A 69 1.94 12.45 -6.45
C VAL A 69 1.09 11.35 -5.81
N ARG A 70 0.27 10.61 -6.56
CA ARG A 70 -0.55 9.52 -6.01
C ARG A 70 0.29 8.47 -5.26
N ILE A 71 1.41 8.04 -5.85
CA ILE A 71 2.32 7.08 -5.21
C ILE A 71 2.89 7.65 -3.92
N MET A 72 3.28 8.92 -3.94
CA MET A 72 3.85 9.56 -2.76
C MET A 72 2.82 9.72 -1.64
N VAL A 73 1.56 10.00 -1.97
CA VAL A 73 0.43 10.02 -1.03
C VAL A 73 0.23 8.63 -0.42
N ILE A 74 0.14 7.57 -1.23
CA ILE A 74 0.00 6.20 -0.74
C ILE A 74 1.21 5.77 0.09
N PHE A 75 2.42 6.20 -0.27
CA PHE A 75 3.60 5.93 0.53
C PHE A 75 3.49 6.58 1.93
N CYS A 76 3.05 7.84 2.01
CA CYS A 76 2.77 8.47 3.30
C CYS A 76 1.68 7.73 4.09
N ILE A 77 0.60 7.29 3.42
CA ILE A 77 -0.49 6.55 4.06
C ILE A 77 -0.02 5.18 4.56
N SER A 78 0.84 4.49 3.82
CA SER A 78 1.44 3.22 4.27
C SER A 78 2.22 3.41 5.57
N GLU A 79 3.00 4.49 5.70
CA GLU A 79 3.68 4.83 6.96
C GLU A 79 2.69 5.14 8.09
N VAL A 80 1.58 5.82 7.79
CA VAL A 80 0.51 6.00 8.77
C VAL A 80 -0.03 4.64 9.23
N MET A 81 -0.34 3.72 8.30
CA MET A 81 -0.84 2.38 8.62
C MET A 81 0.16 1.61 9.49
N ARG A 82 1.46 1.70 9.20
CA ARG A 82 2.54 1.11 10.02
C ARG A 82 2.48 1.59 11.48
N ILE A 83 2.26 2.89 11.69
CA ILE A 83 2.20 3.52 13.02
C ILE A 83 0.89 3.19 13.74
N THR A 84 -0.23 3.11 13.03
CA THR A 84 -1.55 2.97 13.65
C THR A 84 -2.01 1.51 13.79
N ALA A 85 -1.39 0.57 13.07
CA ALA A 85 -1.69 -0.85 13.21
C ALA A 85 -1.64 -1.28 14.70
N PRO A 86 -2.55 -2.16 15.15
CA PRO A 86 -3.51 -2.94 14.36
C PRO A 86 -4.80 -2.21 13.99
N LYS A 87 -5.01 -0.97 14.46
CA LYS A 87 -6.25 -0.22 14.22
C LYS A 87 -6.01 0.93 13.26
N LEU A 88 -6.41 0.74 12.00
CA LEU A 88 -6.27 1.77 10.98
C LEU A 88 -7.12 3.01 11.31
N PRO A 89 -6.66 4.22 10.94
CA PRO A 89 -7.22 5.46 11.47
C PRO A 89 -8.38 6.00 10.62
N TYR A 90 -8.66 5.39 9.48
CA TYR A 90 -9.66 5.82 8.53
C TYR A 90 -10.90 4.93 8.62
N CYS A 91 -12.05 5.46 8.19
CA CYS A 91 -13.27 4.67 8.06
C CYS A 91 -13.23 3.79 6.81
N ASP A 92 -14.06 2.76 6.81
CA ASP A 92 -14.22 1.73 5.77
C ASP A 92 -14.21 2.29 4.35
N ALA A 93 -15.09 3.25 4.03
CA ALA A 93 -15.15 3.86 2.70
C ALA A 93 -13.82 4.53 2.25
N ILE A 94 -13.08 5.14 3.17
CA ILE A 94 -11.78 5.74 2.86
C ILE A 94 -10.71 4.65 2.72
N MET A 95 -10.82 3.56 3.49
CA MET A 95 -9.92 2.43 3.38
C MET A 95 -10.05 1.73 2.02
N GLU A 96 -11.27 1.59 1.50
CA GLU A 96 -11.53 1.07 0.14
C GLU A 96 -10.78 1.90 -0.91
N ASP A 97 -10.99 3.23 -0.94
CA ASP A 97 -10.28 4.15 -1.86
C ASP A 97 -8.74 4.03 -1.73
N ILE A 98 -8.23 3.93 -0.49
CA ILE A 98 -6.79 3.77 -0.23
C ILE A 98 -6.29 2.45 -0.81
N PHE A 99 -7.02 1.35 -0.63
CA PHE A 99 -6.60 0.05 -1.12
C PHE A 99 -6.64 -0.02 -2.65
N GLU A 100 -7.61 0.61 -3.30
CA GLU A 100 -7.66 0.69 -4.77
C GLU A 100 -6.39 1.35 -5.33
N VAL A 101 -6.02 2.52 -4.80
CA VAL A 101 -4.80 3.22 -5.24
C VAL A 101 -3.54 2.44 -4.83
N MET A 102 -3.54 1.78 -3.67
CA MET A 102 -2.42 0.97 -3.20
C MET A 102 -2.16 -0.24 -4.10
N VAL A 103 -3.18 -1.04 -4.39
CA VAL A 103 -3.08 -2.20 -5.29
C VAL A 103 -2.71 -1.75 -6.71
N GLY A 104 -3.36 -0.70 -7.22
CA GLY A 104 -3.01 -0.11 -8.51
C GLY A 104 -1.55 0.40 -8.57
N SER A 105 -0.98 0.79 -7.42
CA SER A 105 0.44 1.17 -7.34
C SER A 105 1.38 -0.01 -7.57
N PHE A 106 0.98 -1.25 -7.29
CA PHE A 106 1.85 -2.42 -7.48
C PHE A 106 2.07 -2.75 -8.96
N GLN A 107 1.18 -2.30 -9.85
CA GLN A 107 1.41 -2.42 -11.29
C GLN A 107 2.74 -1.81 -11.73
N GLY A 108 3.23 -0.76 -11.06
CA GLY A 108 4.53 -0.18 -11.42
C GLY A 108 5.76 -0.96 -10.92
N LEU A 109 5.60 -2.14 -10.32
CA LEU A 109 6.72 -2.98 -9.87
C LEU A 109 7.43 -3.71 -11.03
N TRP A 110 6.84 -3.78 -12.22
CA TRP A 110 7.53 -4.32 -13.39
C TRP A 110 8.68 -3.41 -13.88
N ASP A 111 8.61 -2.10 -13.59
CA ASP A 111 9.64 -1.13 -13.99
C ASP A 111 10.64 -0.88 -12.85
N LEU A 112 11.70 -1.69 -12.84
CA LEU A 112 12.79 -1.59 -11.86
C LEU A 112 13.59 -0.27 -11.99
N THR A 113 13.45 0.46 -13.10
CA THR A 113 14.16 1.73 -13.35
C THR A 113 13.38 2.95 -12.87
N SER A 114 12.11 2.77 -12.49
CA SER A 114 11.24 3.83 -12.03
C SER A 114 11.81 4.54 -10.79
N PRO A 115 11.82 5.88 -10.73
CA PRO A 115 12.20 6.62 -9.51
C PRO A 115 11.24 6.34 -8.34
N CYS A 116 10.07 5.76 -8.62
CA CYS A 116 9.09 5.36 -7.61
C CYS A 116 9.20 3.90 -7.17
N PHE A 117 10.08 3.08 -7.79
CA PHE A 117 10.18 1.65 -7.52
C PHE A 117 10.38 1.35 -6.02
N GLY A 118 11.36 2.00 -5.38
CA GLY A 118 11.62 1.81 -3.95
C GLY A 118 10.44 2.20 -3.04
N LYS A 119 9.63 3.18 -3.45
CA LYS A 119 8.41 3.57 -2.72
C LYS A 119 7.34 2.47 -2.84
N ARG A 120 7.14 1.91 -4.02
CA ARG A 120 6.21 0.78 -4.25
C ARG A 120 6.58 -0.45 -3.45
N VAL A 121 7.88 -0.80 -3.44
CA VAL A 121 8.39 -1.90 -2.61
C VAL A 121 8.11 -1.65 -1.13
N SER A 122 8.31 -0.42 -0.65
CA SER A 122 8.04 -0.08 0.74
C SER A 122 6.55 -0.14 1.10
N ILE A 123 5.67 0.27 0.18
CA ILE A 123 4.21 0.12 0.31
C ILE A 123 3.84 -1.36 0.41
N LEU A 124 4.36 -2.20 -0.50
CA LEU A 124 4.12 -3.66 -0.53
C LEU A 124 4.57 -4.31 0.79
N ASN A 125 5.81 -4.04 1.21
CA ASN A 125 6.37 -4.56 2.45
C ASN A 125 5.54 -4.14 3.67
N THR A 126 5.02 -2.91 3.65
CA THR A 126 4.15 -2.41 4.73
C THR A 126 2.83 -3.16 4.75
N MET A 127 2.16 -3.32 3.61
CA MET A 127 0.92 -4.11 3.51
C MET A 127 1.09 -5.53 4.05
N ALA A 128 2.19 -6.20 3.68
CA ALA A 128 2.54 -7.52 4.20
C ALA A 128 2.74 -7.50 5.73
N LYS A 129 3.56 -6.57 6.23
CA LYS A 129 3.92 -6.48 7.66
C LYS A 129 2.73 -6.12 8.55
N VAL A 130 1.89 -5.18 8.14
CA VAL A 130 0.70 -4.75 8.90
C VAL A 130 -0.50 -5.65 8.65
N ARG A 131 -0.38 -6.64 7.76
CA ARG A 131 -1.45 -7.58 7.38
C ARG A 131 -2.70 -6.87 6.89
N SER A 132 -2.56 -5.76 6.16
CA SER A 132 -3.71 -4.91 5.79
C SER A 132 -4.63 -5.54 4.74
N CYS A 133 -4.21 -6.63 4.09
CA CYS A 133 -5.11 -7.42 3.24
C CYS A 133 -6.26 -8.07 4.03
N VAL A 134 -6.11 -8.30 5.34
CA VAL A 134 -7.22 -8.77 6.20
C VAL A 134 -8.31 -7.70 6.29
N VAL A 135 -7.95 -6.42 6.33
CA VAL A 135 -8.93 -5.33 6.31
C VAL A 135 -9.66 -5.30 4.97
N MET A 136 -8.97 -5.55 3.84
CA MET A 136 -9.66 -5.70 2.54
C MET A 136 -10.67 -6.84 2.55
N MET A 137 -10.37 -7.94 3.24
CA MET A 137 -11.31 -9.06 3.41
C MET A 137 -12.50 -8.69 4.29
N ASP A 138 -12.26 -8.02 5.42
CA ASP A 138 -13.31 -7.54 6.34
C ASP A 138 -14.26 -6.53 5.65
N LEU A 139 -13.73 -5.76 4.70
CA LEU A 139 -14.48 -4.81 3.86
C LEU A 139 -15.13 -5.44 2.63
N GLU A 140 -15.02 -6.76 2.46
CA GLU A 140 -15.60 -7.50 1.32
C GLU A 140 -15.11 -6.99 -0.06
N CYS A 141 -13.87 -6.48 -0.14
CA CYS A 141 -13.24 -5.98 -1.37
C CYS A 141 -12.80 -7.11 -2.33
N ASN A 142 -13.70 -8.05 -2.63
CA ASN A 142 -13.38 -9.30 -3.33
C ASN A 142 -12.78 -9.07 -4.72
N ASP A 143 -13.34 -8.14 -5.50
CA ASP A 143 -12.83 -7.82 -6.84
C ASP A 143 -11.42 -7.23 -6.78
N LEU A 144 -11.15 -6.39 -5.78
CA LEU A 144 -9.83 -5.79 -5.57
C LEU A 144 -8.80 -6.81 -5.08
N ILE A 145 -9.21 -7.80 -4.27
CA ILE A 145 -8.37 -8.92 -3.86
C ILE A 145 -7.99 -9.77 -5.08
N SER A 146 -8.96 -10.12 -5.93
CA SER A 146 -8.69 -10.83 -7.19
C SER A 146 -7.75 -10.02 -8.07
N HIS A 147 -8.00 -8.72 -8.24
CA HIS A 147 -7.12 -7.86 -9.02
C HIS A 147 -5.69 -7.79 -8.45
N MET A 148 -5.53 -7.78 -7.13
CA MET A 148 -4.21 -7.80 -6.50
C MET A 148 -3.42 -9.07 -6.85
N PHE A 149 -4.08 -10.23 -6.91
CA PHE A 149 -3.44 -11.49 -7.34
C PHE A 149 -3.00 -11.40 -8.80
N GLU A 150 -3.87 -10.91 -9.69
CA GLU A 150 -3.54 -10.67 -11.11
C GLU A 150 -2.31 -9.76 -11.23
N VAL A 151 -2.31 -8.62 -10.53
CA VAL A 151 -1.19 -7.67 -10.51
C VAL A 151 0.11 -8.35 -10.10
N PHE A 152 0.11 -9.17 -9.04
CA PHE A 152 1.33 -9.84 -8.59
C PHE A 152 1.87 -10.83 -9.61
N PHE A 153 1.00 -11.62 -10.26
CA PHE A 153 1.41 -12.52 -11.34
C PHE A 153 1.88 -11.77 -12.59
N ASP A 154 1.31 -10.62 -12.90
CA ASP A 154 1.68 -9.81 -14.06
C ASP A 154 3.03 -9.12 -13.89
N VAL A 155 3.36 -8.65 -12.67
CA VAL A 155 4.55 -7.82 -12.45
C VAL A 155 5.77 -8.60 -11.96
N ILE A 156 5.60 -9.81 -11.42
CA ILE A 156 6.71 -10.58 -10.86
C ILE A 156 7.76 -10.90 -11.94
N HIS A 157 9.02 -10.61 -11.65
CA HIS A 157 10.12 -10.80 -12.60
C HIS A 157 11.36 -11.42 -11.92
N ASN A 158 12.19 -12.14 -12.69
CA ASN A 158 13.41 -12.78 -12.19
C ASN A 158 14.44 -11.78 -11.60
N ASP A 159 14.37 -10.52 -12.02
CA ASP A 159 15.27 -9.46 -11.54
C ASP A 159 14.80 -8.83 -10.21
N HIS A 160 13.63 -9.21 -9.70
CA HIS A 160 13.18 -8.75 -8.39
C HIS A 160 14.06 -9.33 -7.27
N ALA A 161 14.34 -8.49 -6.28
CA ALA A 161 14.93 -8.96 -5.04
C ALA A 161 13.97 -9.94 -4.34
N GLN A 162 14.51 -10.95 -3.65
CA GLN A 162 13.71 -12.03 -3.05
C GLN A 162 12.66 -11.49 -2.06
N GLU A 163 12.95 -10.39 -1.37
CA GLU A 163 12.05 -9.75 -0.41
C GLU A 163 10.74 -9.27 -1.04
N ILE A 164 10.74 -8.91 -2.32
CA ILE A 164 9.53 -8.51 -3.06
C ILE A 164 8.63 -9.73 -3.25
N MET A 165 9.19 -10.85 -3.72
CA MET A 165 8.46 -12.10 -3.88
C MET A 165 7.93 -12.62 -2.53
N PHE A 166 8.74 -12.59 -1.47
CA PHE A 166 8.30 -12.98 -0.13
C PHE A 166 7.15 -12.11 0.39
N SER A 167 7.14 -10.81 0.07
CA SER A 167 6.03 -9.93 0.47
C SER A 167 4.75 -10.25 -0.30
N MET A 168 4.83 -10.50 -1.62
CA MET A 168 3.68 -10.96 -2.42
C MET A 168 3.14 -12.29 -1.88
N GLN A 169 4.01 -13.27 -1.63
CA GLN A 169 3.64 -14.57 -1.07
C GLN A 169 2.98 -14.42 0.30
N ALA A 170 3.57 -13.66 1.21
CA ALA A 170 3.01 -13.44 2.55
C ALA A 170 1.60 -12.83 2.50
N ILE A 171 1.36 -11.90 1.58
CA ILE A 171 0.03 -11.29 1.39
C ILE A 171 -0.96 -12.32 0.84
N MET A 172 -0.60 -13.02 -0.24
CA MET A 172 -1.47 -13.99 -0.91
C MET A 172 -1.80 -15.19 0.00
N SER A 173 -0.80 -15.76 0.66
CA SER A 173 -0.99 -16.86 1.62
C SER A 173 -1.90 -16.44 2.77
N LEU A 174 -1.72 -15.22 3.30
CA LEU A 174 -2.57 -14.73 4.36
C LEU A 174 -4.03 -14.64 3.91
N VAL A 175 -4.29 -14.07 2.72
CA VAL A 175 -5.65 -14.02 2.16
C VAL A 175 -6.26 -15.42 2.08
N LEU A 176 -5.55 -16.40 1.52
CA LEU A 176 -6.08 -17.77 1.38
C LEU A 176 -6.34 -18.45 2.73
N ASN A 177 -5.48 -18.22 3.72
CA ASN A 177 -5.58 -18.83 5.05
C ASN A 177 -6.74 -18.27 5.88
N GLU A 178 -7.19 -17.05 5.58
CA GLU A 178 -8.33 -16.42 6.27
C GLU A 178 -9.67 -16.88 5.68
N TYR A 179 -9.70 -17.47 4.47
CA TYR A 179 -10.88 -18.11 3.92
C TYR A 179 -11.09 -19.53 4.48
N GLU A 180 -12.30 -19.87 4.92
CA GLU A 180 -12.68 -21.27 5.16
C GLU A 180 -12.62 -22.09 3.86
N SER A 181 -13.03 -21.47 2.75
CA SER A 181 -12.94 -22.02 1.39
C SER A 181 -12.57 -20.88 0.43
N PRO A 182 -11.36 -20.88 -0.14
CA PRO A 182 -10.92 -19.82 -1.04
C PRO A 182 -11.78 -19.73 -2.32
N PRO A 183 -12.03 -18.51 -2.84
CA PRO A 183 -12.75 -18.32 -4.10
C PRO A 183 -12.07 -19.08 -5.26
N PRO A 184 -12.83 -19.76 -6.14
CA PRO A 184 -12.27 -20.53 -7.26
C PRO A 184 -11.36 -19.72 -8.19
N GLN A 185 -11.64 -18.42 -8.36
CA GLN A 185 -10.81 -17.53 -9.18
C GLN A 185 -9.40 -17.39 -8.62
N LEU A 186 -9.24 -17.22 -7.30
CA LEU A 186 -7.92 -17.13 -6.67
C LEU A 186 -7.14 -18.43 -6.82
N LEU A 187 -7.83 -19.57 -6.66
CA LEU A 187 -7.25 -20.90 -6.85
C LEU A 187 -6.80 -21.11 -8.30
N SER A 188 -7.62 -20.71 -9.28
CA SER A 188 -7.26 -20.86 -10.71
C SER A 188 -6.00 -20.08 -11.08
N MET A 189 -5.80 -18.86 -10.55
CA MET A 189 -4.57 -18.11 -10.78
C MET A 189 -3.33 -18.80 -10.21
N LEU A 190 -3.45 -19.44 -9.04
CA LEU A 190 -2.36 -20.21 -8.45
C LEU A 190 -2.06 -21.48 -9.26
N GLU A 191 -3.10 -22.20 -9.68
CA GLU A 191 -2.97 -23.39 -10.53
C GLU A 191 -2.31 -23.04 -11.88
N GLU A 192 -2.71 -21.94 -12.50
CA GLU A 192 -2.08 -21.42 -13.72
C GLU A 192 -0.60 -21.10 -13.50
N GLY A 193 -0.26 -20.43 -12.40
CA GLY A 193 1.13 -20.18 -12.00
C GLY A 193 1.93 -21.47 -11.82
N LEU A 194 1.39 -22.46 -11.11
CA LEU A 194 2.02 -23.77 -10.89
C LEU A 194 2.17 -24.60 -12.16
N SER A 195 1.29 -24.40 -13.15
CA SER A 195 1.36 -25.09 -14.44
C SER A 195 2.53 -24.63 -15.32
N GLN A 196 3.13 -23.47 -15.02
CA GLN A 196 4.32 -22.99 -15.69
C GLN A 196 5.55 -23.86 -15.37
N GLU A 197 6.59 -23.76 -16.19
CA GLU A 197 7.87 -24.43 -15.92
C GLU A 197 8.40 -24.08 -14.52
N ALA A 198 9.04 -25.01 -13.82
CA ALA A 198 9.56 -24.78 -12.46
C ALA A 198 10.62 -23.67 -12.38
N SER A 199 11.26 -23.33 -13.51
CA SER A 199 12.19 -22.20 -13.66
C SER A 199 11.48 -20.85 -13.79
N CYS A 200 10.17 -20.83 -14.02
CA CYS A 200 9.38 -19.63 -14.15
C CYS A 200 9.16 -18.96 -12.80
N VAL A 201 9.31 -17.64 -12.74
CA VAL A 201 9.10 -16.88 -11.50
C VAL A 201 7.64 -16.92 -11.04
N ALA A 202 6.67 -17.03 -11.97
CA ALA A 202 5.27 -17.22 -11.64
C ALA A 202 5.01 -18.57 -10.94
N HIS A 203 5.71 -19.63 -11.36
CA HIS A 203 5.68 -20.92 -10.67
C HIS A 203 6.23 -20.78 -9.24
N THR A 204 7.36 -20.10 -9.09
CA THR A 204 7.98 -19.90 -7.77
C THR A 204 7.09 -19.06 -6.85
N LEU A 205 6.46 -18.01 -7.38
CA LEU A 205 5.47 -17.21 -6.67
C LEU A 205 4.34 -18.09 -6.16
N ALA A 206 3.63 -18.80 -7.05
CA ALA A 206 2.51 -19.66 -6.70
C ALA A 206 2.89 -20.79 -5.73
N GLN A 207 4.07 -21.39 -5.91
CA GLN A 207 4.58 -22.44 -5.05
C GLN A 207 4.79 -21.96 -3.61
N GLY A 208 5.30 -20.75 -3.39
CA GLY A 208 5.49 -20.25 -2.04
C GLY A 208 4.23 -19.66 -1.39
N VAL A 209 3.11 -19.62 -2.11
CA VAL A 209 1.81 -19.23 -1.56
C VAL A 209 1.12 -20.39 -0.82
N LEU A 210 1.32 -21.63 -1.29
CA LEU A 210 0.72 -22.87 -0.77
C LEU A 210 1.62 -23.59 0.24
#